data_AF-A0A839JFD3-F1
#
_entry.id   AF-A0A839JFD3-F1
#
_cell.length_a   1.000
_cell.length_b   1.000
_cell.length_c   1.000
_cell.angle_alpha   90.00
_cell.angle_beta   90.00
_cell.angle_gamma   90.00
#
_symmetry.space_group_name_H-M   'P 1'
#
loop_
_entity.id
_entity.type
_entity.pdbx_description
1 polymer ?
#
loop_
_entity_poly.entity_id
_entity_poly.type
_entity_poly.pdbx_seq_one_letter_code
_entity_poly.pdbx_strand_id
1 'polypeptide(L)'
;MRRTTPPTPRRAAIPDARVGWPGARPLALVGAVAWMEGVLRVGTGEHLLDGAVVLPLLLGVAPALLVHLVSTLAGPRVRTLLVGFGLAFLAVLYSSQYVYFQIFRTVHSAYSAANAGQVAEFAADIGATVVEHAAALALILVVPTLLVVLVSRAAPTPVPTWRHRALVLLVAAVAQGVSLTVITVGDREPNSPWDLYHRSTYPVASVQQLGLITTMRLDVARTLVGFEPADPGVPPALDPVPSPTPIAPEGAASSAPPSAGPTPVAREPHVLPIDFEALAADAPNSRLQGAHTWFGQRAPSYRNDHTGRFAGYSLVLATAEGYSHHAIDPEPTWATPTRGSATG
;
A
#
# COMPACT_ATOMS: atom_id res chain seq x y z
N MET A 1 -56.81 54.37 -41.92
CA MET A 1 -55.39 54.43 -41.50
C MET A 1 -54.96 53.07 -40.96
N ARG A 2 -54.37 52.20 -41.78
CA ARG A 2 -53.76 50.94 -41.31
C ARG A 2 -52.28 51.23 -41.02
N ARG A 3 -51.87 51.12 -39.76
CA ARG A 3 -50.46 51.22 -39.36
C ARG A 3 -49.72 49.95 -39.79
N THR A 4 -48.82 50.10 -40.75
CA THR A 4 -47.82 49.09 -41.12
C THR A 4 -46.66 49.18 -40.13
N THR A 5 -46.52 48.19 -39.26
CA THR A 5 -45.32 48.00 -38.43
C THR A 5 -44.16 47.51 -39.31
N PRO A 6 -42.93 48.03 -39.14
CA PRO A 6 -41.78 47.57 -39.92
C PRO A 6 -41.32 46.18 -39.45
N PRO A 7 -40.72 45.37 -40.34
CA PRO A 7 -40.20 44.06 -39.97
C PRO A 7 -38.98 44.22 -39.04
N THR A 8 -38.99 43.49 -37.93
CA THR A 8 -37.87 43.38 -37.00
C THR A 8 -36.69 42.68 -37.71
N PRO A 9 -35.45 43.18 -37.59
CA PRO A 9 -34.30 42.53 -38.20
C PRO A 9 -34.08 41.17 -37.55
N ARG A 10 -34.15 40.11 -38.36
CA ARG A 10 -33.84 38.73 -37.98
C ARG A 10 -32.38 38.71 -37.51
N ARG A 11 -32.15 38.57 -36.20
CA ARG A 11 -30.81 38.32 -35.64
C ARG A 11 -30.19 37.15 -36.41
N ALA A 12 -29.10 37.42 -37.14
CA ALA A 12 -28.31 36.38 -37.75
C ALA A 12 -27.86 35.41 -36.66
N ALA A 13 -28.30 34.15 -36.74
CA ALA A 13 -27.81 33.10 -35.87
C ALA A 13 -26.33 32.91 -36.19
N ILE A 14 -25.46 33.31 -35.27
CA ILE A 14 -24.04 32.96 -35.30
C ILE A 14 -24.01 31.42 -35.21
N PRO A 15 -23.45 30.70 -36.21
CA PRO A 15 -23.32 29.27 -36.11
C PRO A 15 -22.16 28.97 -35.14
N ASP A 16 -22.47 28.90 -33.85
CA ASP A 16 -21.58 28.26 -32.86
C ASP A 16 -21.63 26.74 -33.06
N ALA A 17 -21.23 26.28 -34.24
CA ALA A 17 -20.99 24.88 -34.52
C ALA A 17 -19.64 24.49 -33.91
N ARG A 18 -19.54 24.52 -32.58
CA ARG A 18 -18.41 23.88 -31.89
C ARG A 18 -18.47 22.41 -32.26
N VAL A 19 -17.55 21.97 -33.12
CA VAL A 19 -17.44 20.59 -33.59
C VAL A 19 -17.24 19.72 -32.36
N GLY A 20 -18.27 18.95 -32.02
CA GLY A 20 -18.24 18.08 -30.85
C GLY A 20 -17.31 16.91 -31.07
N TRP A 21 -16.23 16.81 -30.29
CA TRP A 21 -15.33 15.66 -30.33
C TRP A 21 -15.79 14.59 -29.33
N PRO A 22 -16.22 13.39 -29.79
CA PRO A 22 -16.70 12.33 -28.90
C PRO A 22 -15.62 11.76 -27.97
N GLY A 23 -14.34 11.93 -28.32
CA GLY A 23 -13.20 11.51 -27.51
C GLY A 23 -12.82 12.45 -26.36
N ALA A 24 -13.39 13.67 -26.31
CA ALA A 24 -12.97 14.71 -25.36
C ALA A 24 -13.19 14.31 -23.90
N ARG A 25 -14.40 13.86 -23.55
CA ARG A 25 -14.73 13.43 -22.17
C ARG A 25 -13.99 12.19 -21.69
N PRO A 26 -13.92 11.07 -22.45
CA PRO A 26 -13.17 9.90 -21.98
C PRO A 26 -11.69 10.22 -21.78
N LEU A 27 -11.10 11.05 -22.65
CA LEU A 27 -9.71 11.48 -22.46
C LEU A 27 -9.53 12.37 -21.22
N ALA A 28 -10.47 13.29 -20.96
CA ALA A 28 -10.45 14.12 -19.74
C ALA A 28 -10.56 13.26 -18.47
N LEU A 29 -11.35 12.18 -18.50
CA LEU A 29 -11.46 11.23 -17.39
C LEU A 29 -10.17 10.45 -17.15
N VAL A 30 -9.50 10.01 -18.22
CA VAL A 30 -8.18 9.37 -18.12
C VAL A 30 -7.16 10.35 -17.53
N GLY A 31 -7.15 11.60 -18.00
CA GLY A 31 -6.30 12.66 -17.45
C GLY A 31 -6.61 12.98 -15.98
N ALA A 32 -7.89 12.96 -15.59
CA ALA A 32 -8.33 13.14 -14.21
C ALA A 32 -7.77 12.04 -13.28
N VAL A 33 -7.88 10.77 -13.68
CA VAL A 33 -7.33 9.64 -12.91
C VAL A 33 -5.81 9.71 -12.83
N ALA A 34 -5.13 9.96 -13.95
CA ALA A 34 -3.68 10.12 -13.98
C ALA A 34 -3.19 11.26 -13.07
N TRP A 35 -3.93 12.37 -13.02
CA TRP A 35 -3.64 13.49 -12.13
C TRP A 35 -3.76 13.10 -10.66
N MET A 36 -4.88 12.49 -10.25
CA MET A 36 -5.09 12.07 -8.86
C MET A 36 -4.02 11.05 -8.41
N GLU A 37 -3.66 10.12 -9.28
CA GLU A 37 -2.58 9.16 -9.07
C GLU A 37 -1.23 9.86 -8.88
N GLY A 38 -0.93 10.87 -9.71
CA GLY A 38 0.29 11.66 -9.59
C GLY A 38 0.38 12.43 -8.27
N VAL A 39 -0.71 13.08 -7.86
CA VAL A 39 -0.74 13.81 -6.57
C VAL A 39 -0.57 12.85 -5.40
N LEU A 40 -1.22 11.68 -5.42
CA LEU A 40 -1.05 10.66 -4.39
C LEU A 40 0.40 10.21 -4.28
N ARG A 41 1.04 9.89 -5.41
CA ARG A 41 2.44 9.44 -5.46
C ARG A 41 3.42 10.45 -4.89
N VAL A 42 3.30 11.72 -5.28
CA VAL A 42 4.12 12.79 -4.71
C VAL A 42 3.88 12.90 -3.20
N GLY A 43 2.62 12.77 -2.77
CA GLY A 43 2.24 12.76 -1.36
C GLY A 43 2.82 11.60 -0.55
N THR A 44 3.03 10.44 -1.19
CA THR A 44 3.61 9.26 -0.55
C THR A 44 5.14 9.21 -0.62
N GLY A 45 5.78 10.21 -1.24
CA GLY A 45 7.24 10.29 -1.37
C GLY A 45 7.83 9.61 -2.61
N GLU A 46 6.99 9.22 -3.57
CA GLU A 46 7.41 8.56 -4.81
C GLU A 46 7.79 9.57 -5.90
N HIS A 47 8.76 9.20 -6.74
CA HIS A 47 9.16 10.02 -7.89
C HIS A 47 8.23 9.81 -9.09
N LEU A 48 7.86 10.91 -9.76
CA LEU A 48 6.99 10.89 -10.95
C LEU A 48 7.66 10.38 -12.23
N LEU A 49 9.00 10.28 -12.24
CA LEU A 49 9.80 9.95 -13.42
C LEU A 49 10.36 8.52 -13.41
N ASP A 50 10.03 7.74 -12.39
CA ASP A 50 10.46 6.34 -12.32
C ASP A 50 9.64 5.47 -13.28
N GLY A 51 10.27 4.43 -13.84
CA GLY A 51 9.60 3.48 -14.73
C GLY A 51 8.37 2.81 -14.09
N ALA A 52 8.35 2.72 -12.75
CA ALA A 52 7.23 2.21 -11.95
C ALA A 52 5.95 3.04 -12.11
N VAL A 53 6.03 4.28 -12.60
CA VAL A 53 4.86 5.14 -12.81
C VAL A 53 3.96 4.64 -13.95
N VAL A 54 4.56 4.01 -14.96
CA VAL A 54 3.89 3.65 -16.22
C VAL A 54 2.76 2.65 -16.01
N LEU A 55 2.99 1.58 -15.25
CA LEU A 55 2.02 0.50 -15.09
C LEU A 55 0.73 0.97 -14.39
N PRO A 56 0.77 1.73 -13.28
CA PRO A 56 -0.44 2.27 -12.66
C PRO A 56 -1.19 3.29 -13.51
N LEU A 57 -0.48 4.11 -14.29
CA LEU A 57 -1.13 5.02 -15.23
C LEU A 57 -1.89 4.23 -16.31
N LEU A 58 -1.29 3.16 -16.83
CA LEU A 58 -1.93 2.28 -17.81
C LEU A 58 -3.13 1.54 -17.20
N LEU A 59 -3.00 1.03 -15.98
CA LEU A 59 -4.08 0.40 -15.22
C LEU A 59 -5.23 1.38 -14.89
N GLY A 60 -4.93 2.67 -14.74
CA GLY A 60 -5.92 3.73 -14.53
C GLY A 60 -6.79 4.07 -15.75
N VAL A 61 -6.35 3.69 -16.97
CA VAL A 61 -7.10 3.99 -18.20
C VAL A 61 -8.44 3.23 -18.24
N ALA A 62 -8.43 1.93 -17.98
CA ALA A 62 -9.64 1.10 -18.03
C ALA A 62 -10.76 1.60 -17.09
N PRO A 63 -10.55 1.84 -15.78
CA PRO A 63 -11.60 2.33 -14.89
C PRO A 63 -12.11 3.72 -15.28
N ALA A 64 -11.24 4.63 -15.75
CA ALA A 64 -11.67 5.94 -16.26
C ALA A 64 -12.63 5.81 -17.46
N LEU A 65 -12.31 4.92 -18.40
CA LEU A 65 -13.14 4.64 -19.57
C LEU A 65 -14.43 3.89 -19.22
N LEU A 66 -14.42 3.05 -18.18
CA LEU A 66 -15.64 2.40 -17.67
C LEU A 66 -16.63 3.41 -17.09
N VAL A 67 -16.16 4.41 -16.32
CA VAL A 67 -17.02 5.52 -15.85
C VAL A 67 -17.67 6.23 -17.04
N HIS A 68 -16.89 6.54 -18.09
CA HIS A 68 -17.43 7.11 -19.31
C HIS A 68 -18.47 6.19 -19.95
N LEU A 69 -18.16 4.91 -20.16
CA LEU A 69 -19.02 3.94 -20.83
C LEU A 69 -20.37 3.80 -20.11
N VAL A 70 -20.35 3.61 -18.79
CA VAL A 70 -21.56 3.53 -17.95
C VAL A 70 -22.39 4.82 -18.09
N SER A 71 -21.73 5.98 -18.05
CA SER A 71 -22.41 7.26 -18.22
C SER A 71 -23.09 7.40 -19.60
N THR A 72 -22.52 6.79 -20.65
CA THR A 72 -23.11 6.85 -22.00
C THR A 72 -24.37 6.01 -22.15
N LEU A 73 -24.66 5.07 -21.25
CA LEU A 73 -25.88 4.26 -21.28
C LEU A 73 -27.11 5.07 -20.84
N ALA A 74 -26.90 6.16 -20.11
CA ALA A 74 -27.95 7.01 -19.57
C ALA A 74 -28.27 8.24 -20.45
N GLY A 75 -29.43 8.84 -20.20
CA GLY A 75 -29.82 10.11 -20.84
C GLY A 75 -28.91 11.29 -20.47
N PRO A 76 -28.97 12.44 -21.18
CA PRO A 76 -28.00 13.54 -21.05
C PRO A 76 -27.84 14.10 -19.63
N ARG A 77 -28.94 14.23 -18.87
CA ARG A 77 -28.91 14.74 -17.48
C ARG A 77 -28.24 13.74 -16.53
N VAL A 78 -28.66 12.47 -16.61
CA VAL A 78 -28.14 11.38 -15.78
C VAL A 78 -26.67 11.10 -16.10
N ARG A 79 -26.26 11.22 -17.37
CA ARG A 79 -24.86 11.10 -17.78
C ARG A 79 -23.95 12.08 -17.05
N THR A 80 -24.33 13.36 -16.99
CA THR A 80 -23.54 14.37 -16.26
C THR A 80 -23.49 14.05 -14.77
N LEU A 81 -24.60 13.58 -14.19
CA LEU A 81 -24.64 13.15 -12.79
C LEU A 81 -23.71 11.96 -12.54
N LEU A 82 -23.74 10.93 -13.40
CA LEU A 82 -22.88 9.75 -13.28
C LEU A 82 -21.39 10.09 -13.40
N VAL A 83 -21.03 10.99 -14.32
CA VAL A 83 -19.64 11.47 -14.45
C VAL A 83 -19.23 12.26 -13.21
N GLY A 84 -20.08 13.18 -12.74
CA GLY A 84 -19.80 13.98 -11.53
C GLY A 84 -19.69 13.11 -10.28
N PHE A 85 -20.59 12.15 -10.11
CA PHE A 85 -20.56 11.17 -9.03
C PHE A 85 -19.30 10.31 -9.09
N GLY A 86 -18.95 9.78 -10.28
CA GLY A 86 -17.73 9.00 -10.46
C GLY A 86 -16.46 9.79 -10.12
N LEU A 87 -16.40 11.06 -10.54
CA LEU A 87 -15.29 11.95 -10.18
C LEU A 87 -15.23 12.21 -8.67
N ALA A 88 -16.37 12.54 -8.06
CA ALA A 88 -16.45 12.81 -6.62
C ALA A 88 -16.06 11.57 -5.81
N PHE A 89 -16.55 10.39 -6.20
CA PHE A 89 -16.19 9.12 -5.57
C PHE A 89 -14.68 8.87 -5.66
N LEU A 90 -14.08 9.01 -6.84
CA LEU A 90 -12.63 8.85 -7.00
C LEU A 90 -11.86 9.90 -6.19
N ALA A 91 -12.26 11.18 -6.23
CA ALA A 91 -11.60 12.23 -5.46
C ALA A 91 -11.66 11.95 -3.96
N VAL A 92 -12.79 11.47 -3.44
CA VAL A 92 -12.92 11.04 -2.03
C VAL A 92 -12.00 9.84 -1.75
N LEU A 93 -11.96 8.84 -2.63
CA LEU A 93 -11.10 7.67 -2.47
C LEU A 93 -9.61 8.04 -2.44
N TYR A 94 -9.15 8.89 -3.36
CA TYR A 94 -7.76 9.37 -3.39
C TYR A 94 -7.45 10.27 -2.19
N SER A 95 -8.38 11.14 -1.80
CA SER A 95 -8.21 12.03 -0.64
C SER A 95 -8.16 11.27 0.68
N SER A 96 -9.04 10.28 0.87
CA SER A 96 -9.04 9.47 2.09
C SER A 96 -7.74 8.68 2.21
N GLN A 97 -7.23 8.14 1.11
CA GLN A 97 -5.96 7.40 1.07
C GLN A 97 -4.77 8.31 1.33
N TYR A 98 -4.77 9.51 0.75
CA TYR A 98 -3.75 10.52 1.01
C TYR A 98 -3.67 10.87 2.51
N VAL A 99 -4.80 11.24 3.12
CA VAL A 99 -4.85 11.59 4.55
C VAL A 99 -4.44 10.41 5.42
N TYR A 100 -4.96 9.22 5.11
CA TYR A 100 -4.63 8.00 5.87
C TYR A 100 -3.13 7.71 5.82
N PHE A 101 -2.50 7.87 4.66
CA PHE A 101 -1.05 7.68 4.52
C PHE A 101 -0.24 8.72 5.30
N GLN A 102 -0.67 9.99 5.36
CA GLN A 102 0.06 11.00 6.14
C GLN A 102 0.08 10.69 7.63
N ILE A 103 -0.99 10.09 8.16
CA ILE A 103 -1.11 9.74 9.58
C ILE A 103 -0.38 8.43 9.87
N PHE A 104 -0.70 7.37 9.13
CA PHE A 104 -0.30 6.00 9.49
C PHE A 104 0.87 5.46 8.66
N ARG A 105 1.35 6.22 7.66
CA ARG A 105 2.42 5.80 6.72
C ARG A 105 2.15 4.45 6.05
N THR A 106 0.88 4.13 5.88
CA THR A 106 0.39 2.93 5.20
C THR A 106 -0.89 3.24 4.44
N VAL A 107 -1.37 2.29 3.64
CA VAL A 107 -2.59 2.40 2.83
C VAL A 107 -3.69 1.62 3.54
N HIS A 108 -4.88 2.22 3.72
CA HIS A 108 -5.97 1.50 4.38
C HIS A 108 -6.57 0.45 3.45
N SER A 109 -6.90 -0.71 4.00
CA SER A 109 -7.66 -1.76 3.34
C SER A 109 -9.14 -1.72 3.72
N ALA A 110 -9.99 -2.30 2.87
CA ALA A 110 -11.38 -2.63 3.12
C ALA A 110 -11.53 -3.49 4.38
N TYR A 111 -10.57 -4.39 4.64
CA TYR A 111 -10.52 -5.16 5.88
C TYR A 111 -10.38 -4.28 7.12
N SER A 112 -9.49 -3.27 7.10
CA SER A 112 -9.31 -2.33 8.21
C SER A 112 -10.52 -1.39 8.35
N ALA A 113 -11.12 -0.96 7.25
CA ALA A 113 -12.32 -0.12 7.25
C ALA A 113 -13.54 -0.83 7.87
N ALA A 114 -13.68 -2.15 7.66
CA ALA A 114 -14.75 -2.95 8.27
C ALA A 114 -14.62 -3.06 9.80
N ASN A 115 -13.41 -2.90 10.35
CA ASN A 115 -13.11 -3.01 11.78
C ASN A 115 -12.82 -1.65 12.45
N ALA A 116 -13.18 -0.55 11.78
CA ALA A 116 -12.77 0.81 12.13
C ALA A 116 -13.55 1.44 13.30
N GLY A 117 -13.93 0.65 14.31
CA GLY A 117 -14.79 1.06 15.43
C GLY A 117 -14.23 2.18 16.32
N GLN A 118 -12.92 2.48 16.23
CA GLN A 118 -12.23 3.48 17.05
C GLN A 118 -11.79 4.74 16.26
N VAL A 119 -12.25 4.94 15.02
CA VAL A 119 -11.83 6.10 14.20
C VAL A 119 -12.14 7.45 14.85
N ALA A 120 -13.14 7.50 15.73
CA ALA A 120 -13.49 8.71 16.47
C ALA A 120 -12.36 9.22 17.39
N GLU A 121 -11.50 8.33 17.89
CA GLU A 121 -10.36 8.70 18.76
C GLU A 121 -9.29 9.49 17.99
N PHE A 122 -9.22 9.30 16.67
CA PHE A 122 -8.28 9.99 15.77
C PHE A 122 -8.90 11.19 15.04
N ALA A 123 -10.13 11.60 15.38
CA ALA A 123 -10.85 12.64 14.63
C ALA A 123 -10.12 14.00 14.65
N ALA A 124 -9.46 14.33 15.76
CA ALA A 124 -8.67 15.56 15.87
C ALA A 124 -7.44 15.52 14.96
N ASP A 125 -6.72 14.39 14.96
CA ASP A 125 -5.53 14.19 14.10
C ASP A 125 -5.92 14.21 12.62
N ILE A 126 -7.02 13.54 12.25
CA ILE A 126 -7.58 13.59 10.89
C ILE A 126 -7.88 15.03 10.48
N GLY A 127 -8.54 15.80 11.35
CA GLY A 127 -8.86 17.21 11.10
C GLY A 127 -7.60 18.06 10.89
N ALA A 128 -6.59 17.89 11.75
CA ALA A 128 -5.33 18.60 11.63
C ALA A 128 -4.60 18.25 10.32
N THR A 129 -4.51 16.96 9.97
CA THR A 129 -3.88 16.50 8.73
C THR A 129 -4.61 17.04 7.49
N VAL A 130 -5.94 17.09 7.51
CA VAL A 130 -6.74 17.67 6.42
C VAL A 130 -6.42 19.15 6.22
N VAL A 131 -6.26 19.92 7.30
CA VAL A 131 -5.91 21.35 7.22
C VAL A 131 -4.48 21.52 6.73
N GLU A 132 -3.53 20.77 7.29
CA GLU A 132 -2.11 20.81 6.89
C GLU A 132 -1.92 20.49 5.40
N HIS A 133 -2.68 19.51 4.90
CA HIS A 133 -2.58 19.04 3.51
C HIS A 133 -3.71 19.57 2.61
N ALA A 134 -4.40 20.64 3.01
CA ALA A 134 -5.54 21.19 2.29
C ALA A 134 -5.21 21.52 0.82
N ALA A 135 -3.98 21.96 0.55
CA ALA A 135 -3.51 22.21 -0.82
C ALA A 135 -3.49 20.93 -1.67
N ALA A 136 -2.93 19.83 -1.17
CA ALA A 136 -2.91 18.55 -1.90
C ALA A 136 -4.33 18.00 -2.11
N LEU A 137 -5.18 18.09 -1.09
CA LEU A 137 -6.59 17.69 -1.20
C LEU A 137 -7.36 18.55 -2.21
N ALA A 138 -7.09 19.85 -2.25
CA ALA A 138 -7.64 20.74 -3.27
C ALA A 138 -7.13 20.37 -4.66
N LEU A 139 -5.87 19.97 -4.84
CA LEU A 139 -5.35 19.49 -6.13
C LEU A 139 -6.03 18.19 -6.58
N ILE A 140 -6.29 17.25 -5.67
CA ILE A 140 -7.02 16.00 -5.95
C ILE A 140 -8.47 16.30 -6.38
N LEU A 141 -9.13 17.27 -5.74
CA LEU A 141 -10.54 17.56 -6.00
C LEU A 141 -10.75 18.52 -7.19
N VAL A 142 -10.07 19.67 -7.17
CA VAL A 142 -10.37 20.81 -8.05
C VAL A 142 -9.84 20.58 -9.45
N VAL A 143 -8.59 20.12 -9.61
CA VAL A 143 -7.97 20.01 -10.94
C VAL A 143 -8.67 18.98 -11.83
N PRO A 144 -8.95 17.74 -11.38
CA PRO A 144 -9.73 16.77 -12.17
C PRO A 144 -11.12 17.29 -12.53
N THR A 145 -11.79 17.96 -11.60
CA THR A 145 -13.12 18.53 -11.80
C THR A 145 -13.10 19.64 -12.85
N LEU A 146 -12.16 20.58 -12.73
CA LEU A 146 -11.97 21.65 -13.72
C LEU A 146 -11.61 21.09 -15.09
N LEU A 147 -10.72 20.10 -15.17
CA LEU A 147 -10.35 19.44 -16.42
C LEU A 147 -11.59 18.90 -17.15
N VAL A 148 -12.43 18.12 -16.46
CA VAL A 148 -13.63 17.52 -17.05
C VAL A 148 -14.67 18.59 -17.42
N VAL A 149 -14.85 19.62 -16.58
CA VAL A 149 -15.78 20.72 -16.85
C VAL A 149 -15.34 21.55 -18.05
N LEU A 150 -14.08 22.00 -18.08
CA LEU A 150 -13.53 22.82 -19.17
C LEU A 150 -13.59 22.08 -20.50
N VAL A 151 -13.17 20.80 -20.52
CA VAL A 151 -13.26 19.96 -21.73
C VAL A 151 -14.71 19.77 -22.17
N SER A 152 -15.63 19.54 -21.23
CA SER A 152 -17.06 19.39 -21.53
C SER A 152 -17.72 20.67 -22.07
N ARG A 153 -17.19 21.85 -21.73
CA ARG A 153 -17.66 23.14 -22.28
C ARG A 153 -16.99 23.50 -23.61
N ALA A 154 -15.72 23.14 -23.78
CA ALA A 154 -14.97 23.40 -25.01
C ALA A 154 -15.43 22.48 -26.15
N ALA A 155 -15.63 21.19 -25.86
CA ALA A 155 -16.04 20.18 -26.83
C ALA A 155 -17.31 19.45 -26.33
N PRO A 156 -18.51 19.95 -26.67
CA PRO A 156 -19.76 19.26 -26.34
C PRO A 156 -19.74 17.85 -26.95
N THR A 157 -19.88 16.81 -26.12
CA THR A 157 -19.89 15.46 -26.67
C THR A 157 -21.21 15.22 -27.41
N PRO A 158 -21.17 14.75 -28.67
CA PRO A 158 -22.36 14.33 -29.37
C PRO A 158 -23.03 13.14 -28.66
N VAL A 159 -24.26 12.82 -29.05
CA VAL A 159 -24.94 11.63 -28.55
C VAL A 159 -24.09 10.39 -28.91
N PRO A 160 -23.68 9.59 -27.92
CA PRO A 160 -22.76 8.48 -28.15
C PRO A 160 -23.43 7.41 -29.01
N THR A 161 -22.85 7.11 -30.16
CA THR A 161 -23.27 6.01 -31.04
C THR A 161 -22.80 4.67 -30.49
N TRP A 162 -23.39 3.57 -30.94
CA TRP A 162 -22.93 2.23 -30.57
C TRP A 162 -21.48 1.97 -31.00
N ARG A 163 -21.07 2.54 -32.14
CA ARG A 163 -19.68 2.51 -32.62
C ARG A 163 -18.72 3.19 -31.64
N HIS A 164 -19.10 4.35 -31.10
CA HIS A 164 -18.32 5.05 -30.07
C HIS A 164 -18.16 4.19 -28.80
N ARG A 165 -19.26 3.59 -28.32
CA ARG A 165 -19.23 2.71 -27.14
C ARG A 165 -18.34 1.50 -27.37
N ALA A 166 -18.45 0.85 -28.52
CA ALA A 166 -17.60 -0.27 -28.90
C ALA A 166 -16.12 0.12 -28.98
N LEU A 167 -15.81 1.29 -29.54
CA LEU A 167 -14.44 1.80 -29.59
C LEU A 167 -13.88 2.08 -28.20
N VAL A 168 -14.63 2.74 -27.32
CA VAL A 168 -14.20 3.00 -25.94
C VAL A 168 -13.98 1.69 -25.18
N LEU A 169 -14.89 0.72 -25.34
CA LEU A 169 -14.75 -0.59 -24.72
C LEU A 169 -13.50 -1.33 -25.24
N LEU A 170 -13.24 -1.27 -26.55
CA LEU A 170 -12.04 -1.85 -27.15
C LEU A 170 -10.77 -1.22 -26.58
N VAL A 171 -10.70 0.11 -26.49
CA VAL A 171 -9.54 0.81 -25.91
C VAL A 171 -9.35 0.43 -24.43
N ALA A 172 -10.43 0.34 -23.66
CA ALA A 172 -10.36 -0.10 -22.26
C ALA A 172 -9.87 -1.55 -22.13
N ALA A 173 -10.36 -2.45 -22.98
CA ALA A 173 -9.95 -3.85 -23.02
C ALA A 173 -8.48 -4.01 -23.43
N VAL A 174 -8.03 -3.26 -24.44
CA VAL A 174 -6.63 -3.25 -24.88
C VAL A 174 -5.73 -2.71 -23.77
N ALA A 175 -6.08 -1.57 -23.16
CA ALA A 175 -5.29 -1.02 -22.05
C ALA A 175 -5.18 -2.01 -20.89
N GLN A 176 -6.29 -2.63 -20.49
CA GLN A 176 -6.29 -3.65 -19.44
C GLN A 176 -5.48 -4.90 -19.84
N GLY A 177 -5.62 -5.38 -21.07
CA GLY A 177 -4.90 -6.54 -21.57
C GLY A 177 -3.38 -6.31 -21.63
N VAL A 178 -2.95 -5.13 -22.06
CA VAL A 178 -1.53 -4.74 -22.04
C VAL A 178 -1.03 -4.68 -20.60
N SER A 179 -1.75 -4.05 -19.67
CA SER A 179 -1.37 -4.03 -18.25
C SER A 179 -1.21 -5.43 -17.66
N LEU A 180 -2.14 -6.35 -17.95
CA LEU A 180 -2.06 -7.74 -17.48
C LEU A 180 -0.89 -8.49 -18.12
N THR A 181 -0.59 -8.21 -19.39
CA THR A 181 0.57 -8.80 -20.07
C THR A 181 1.87 -8.33 -19.41
N VAL A 182 1.98 -7.04 -19.10
CA VAL A 182 3.14 -6.48 -18.38
C VAL A 182 3.30 -7.13 -17.00
N ILE A 183 2.21 -7.27 -16.24
CA ILE A 183 2.22 -7.93 -14.93
C ILE A 183 2.64 -9.40 -15.06
N THR A 184 2.14 -10.13 -16.06
CA THR A 184 2.38 -11.58 -16.21
C THR A 184 3.76 -11.94 -16.76
N VAL A 185 4.34 -11.08 -17.60
CA VAL A 185 5.70 -11.25 -18.17
C VAL A 185 6.78 -10.72 -17.24
N GLY A 186 6.43 -9.83 -16.31
CA GLY A 186 7.35 -9.27 -15.32
C GLY A 186 8.01 -10.31 -14.41
N ASP A 187 8.98 -9.86 -13.63
CA ASP A 187 9.65 -10.68 -12.64
C ASP A 187 8.70 -11.11 -11.51
N ARG A 188 9.10 -12.14 -10.78
CA ARG A 188 8.34 -12.72 -9.67
C ARG A 188 9.03 -12.49 -8.33
N GLU A 189 9.83 -11.43 -8.24
CA GLU A 189 10.50 -11.07 -7.01
C GLU A 189 9.49 -10.59 -5.96
N PRO A 190 9.82 -10.63 -4.67
CA PRO A 190 8.97 -10.08 -3.62
C PRO A 190 8.65 -8.60 -3.90
N ASN A 191 7.38 -8.21 -3.77
CA ASN A 191 6.87 -6.87 -4.10
C ASN A 191 6.95 -6.49 -5.59
N SER A 192 7.19 -7.44 -6.50
CA SER A 192 7.01 -7.20 -7.93
C SER A 192 5.53 -6.98 -8.28
N PRO A 193 5.21 -6.35 -9.43
CA PRO A 193 3.83 -6.25 -9.89
C PRO A 193 3.10 -7.59 -9.97
N TRP A 194 3.81 -8.67 -10.34
CA TRP A 194 3.25 -10.02 -10.39
C TRP A 194 2.90 -10.54 -9.00
N ASP A 195 3.84 -10.44 -8.05
CA ASP A 195 3.69 -10.89 -6.67
C ASP A 195 2.52 -10.18 -5.98
N LEU A 196 2.48 -8.85 -6.09
CA LEU A 196 1.44 -8.01 -5.49
C LEU A 196 0.06 -8.24 -6.12
N TYR A 197 0.01 -8.57 -7.41
CA TYR A 197 -1.26 -8.82 -8.10
C TYR A 197 -1.83 -10.21 -7.79
N HIS A 198 -0.99 -11.24 -7.69
CA HIS A 198 -1.46 -12.64 -7.60
C HIS A 198 -1.29 -13.29 -6.23
N ARG A 199 -0.29 -12.91 -5.44
CA ARG A 199 0.21 -13.73 -4.33
C ARG A 199 0.21 -13.02 -2.98
N SER A 200 0.63 -11.75 -2.95
CA SER A 200 0.94 -11.03 -1.72
C SER A 200 -0.01 -9.85 -1.48
N THR A 201 -0.18 -9.48 -0.21
CA THR A 201 -0.95 -8.31 0.21
C THR A 201 -0.05 -7.37 1.00
N TYR A 202 0.68 -6.52 0.28
CA TYR A 202 1.48 -5.43 0.85
C TYR A 202 0.91 -4.09 0.35
N PRO A 203 0.08 -3.39 1.15
CA PRO A 203 -0.74 -2.27 0.66
C PRO A 203 0.07 -1.12 0.05
N VAL A 204 1.16 -0.69 0.69
CA VAL A 204 2.01 0.41 0.21
C VAL A 204 2.66 0.05 -1.13
N ALA A 205 3.33 -1.11 -1.19
CA ALA A 205 3.96 -1.61 -2.42
C ALA A 205 2.93 -1.82 -3.55
N SER A 206 1.71 -2.28 -3.20
CA SER A 206 0.63 -2.46 -4.17
C SER A 206 0.20 -1.15 -4.81
N VAL A 207 0.03 -0.08 -4.02
CA VAL A 207 -0.31 1.25 -4.58
C VAL A 207 0.83 1.78 -5.44
N GLN A 208 2.08 1.64 -5.01
CA GLN A 208 3.25 2.08 -5.77
C GLN A 208 3.35 1.38 -7.14
N GLN A 209 3.18 0.05 -7.18
CA GLN A 209 3.39 -0.79 -8.37
C GLN A 209 2.15 -0.92 -9.27
N LEU A 210 0.95 -0.97 -8.70
CA LEU A 210 -0.32 -1.26 -9.42
C LEU A 210 -1.28 -0.07 -9.48
N GLY A 211 -1.05 0.94 -8.64
CA GLY A 211 -1.89 2.11 -8.49
C GLY A 211 -3.04 1.92 -7.53
N LEU A 212 -3.63 3.04 -7.13
CA LEU A 212 -4.64 3.03 -6.07
C LEU A 212 -5.89 2.24 -6.47
N ILE A 213 -6.46 2.53 -7.66
CA ILE A 213 -7.71 1.91 -8.09
C ILE A 213 -7.57 0.39 -8.22
N THR A 214 -6.46 -0.07 -8.79
CA THR A 214 -6.18 -1.52 -8.92
C THR A 214 -6.04 -2.15 -7.54
N THR A 215 -5.25 -1.54 -6.66
CA THR A 215 -5.05 -2.04 -5.30
C THR A 215 -6.36 -2.16 -4.53
N MET A 216 -7.19 -1.10 -4.55
CA MET A 216 -8.51 -1.11 -3.91
C MET A 216 -9.44 -2.18 -4.50
N ARG A 217 -9.43 -2.37 -5.83
CA ARG A 217 -10.21 -3.42 -6.49
C ARG A 217 -9.78 -4.81 -6.01
N LEU A 218 -8.47 -5.08 -5.99
CA LEU A 218 -7.95 -6.37 -5.51
C LEU A 218 -8.29 -6.57 -4.05
N ASP A 219 -8.11 -5.56 -3.22
CA ASP A 219 -8.38 -5.61 -1.79
C ASP A 219 -9.84 -5.92 -1.47
N VAL A 220 -10.80 -5.27 -2.15
CA VAL A 220 -12.23 -5.60 -2.04
C VAL A 220 -12.50 -7.03 -2.53
N ALA A 221 -11.97 -7.43 -3.69
CA ALA A 221 -12.18 -8.78 -4.22
C ALA A 221 -11.63 -9.86 -3.28
N ARG A 222 -10.43 -9.64 -2.73
CA ARG A 222 -9.75 -10.53 -1.79
C ARG A 222 -10.50 -10.64 -0.46
N THR A 223 -11.03 -9.52 0.04
CA THR A 223 -11.84 -9.50 1.26
C THR A 223 -13.15 -10.27 1.08
N LEU A 224 -13.79 -10.16 -0.09
CA LEU A 224 -15.05 -10.86 -0.37
C LEU A 224 -14.88 -12.35 -0.67
N VAL A 225 -13.77 -12.74 -1.31
CA VAL A 225 -13.50 -14.13 -1.74
C VAL A 225 -12.74 -14.93 -0.68
N GLY A 226 -12.16 -14.29 0.34
CA GLY A 226 -11.36 -14.97 1.36
C GLY A 226 -9.98 -15.35 0.84
N PHE A 227 -9.25 -14.39 0.28
CA PHE A 227 -7.89 -14.60 -0.21
C PHE A 227 -6.89 -14.71 0.95
N GLU A 228 -6.22 -15.85 1.06
CA GLU A 228 -5.07 -16.03 1.93
C GLU A 228 -3.79 -15.71 1.13
N PRO A 229 -3.01 -14.69 1.51
CA PRO A 229 -1.72 -14.43 0.89
C PRO A 229 -0.85 -15.68 0.98
N ALA A 230 -0.20 -16.08 -0.12
CA ALA A 230 0.67 -17.24 -0.04
C ALA A 230 1.89 -16.87 0.80
N ASP A 231 2.05 -17.57 1.93
CA ASP A 231 3.05 -17.29 2.97
C ASP A 231 4.40 -16.82 2.36
N PRO A 232 4.89 -15.63 2.74
CA PRO A 232 6.24 -15.18 2.38
C PRO A 232 7.34 -16.02 3.08
N GLY A 233 6.96 -17.01 3.89
CA GLY A 233 7.81 -17.70 4.85
C GLY A 233 7.88 -19.22 4.74
N VAL A 234 7.41 -19.85 3.66
CA VAL A 234 7.98 -21.15 3.28
C VAL A 234 9.18 -20.82 2.40
N PRO A 235 10.40 -20.70 2.95
CA PRO A 235 11.57 -20.78 2.09
C PRO A 235 11.39 -22.06 1.26
N PRO A 236 11.69 -22.07 -0.06
CA PRO A 236 11.81 -23.33 -0.77
C PRO A 236 12.69 -24.21 0.12
N ALA A 237 12.22 -25.42 0.46
CA ALA A 237 12.86 -26.30 1.42
C ALA A 237 14.36 -26.14 1.26
N LEU A 238 14.98 -25.39 2.18
CA LEU A 238 16.39 -25.08 2.02
C LEU A 238 17.04 -26.44 2.08
N ASP A 239 17.68 -26.85 0.99
CA ASP A 239 18.60 -27.96 1.02
C ASP A 239 19.39 -27.81 2.32
N PRO A 240 19.41 -28.83 3.18
CA PRO A 240 19.85 -28.70 4.55
C PRO A 240 21.19 -27.97 4.53
N VAL A 241 21.20 -26.76 5.09
CA VAL A 241 22.43 -25.97 5.23
C VAL A 241 23.42 -26.93 5.90
N PRO A 242 24.54 -27.28 5.25
CA PRO A 242 25.49 -28.19 5.86
C PRO A 242 25.87 -27.58 7.19
N SER A 243 25.69 -28.37 8.25
CA SER A 243 26.11 -27.98 9.59
C SER A 243 27.52 -27.41 9.51
N PRO A 244 27.81 -26.26 10.15
CA PRO A 244 29.15 -25.71 10.10
C PRO A 244 30.12 -26.79 10.59
N THR A 245 30.96 -27.27 9.67
CA THR A 245 32.08 -28.13 9.98
C THR A 245 32.87 -27.43 11.09
N PRO A 246 33.17 -28.11 12.22
CA PRO A 246 33.99 -27.53 13.25
C PRO A 246 35.28 -27.01 12.61
N ILE A 247 35.51 -25.70 12.74
CA ILE A 247 36.74 -25.07 12.26
C ILE A 247 37.87 -25.72 13.03
N ALA A 248 38.63 -26.58 12.37
CA ALA A 248 39.93 -27.01 12.86
C ALA A 248 40.80 -25.75 12.99
N PRO A 249 41.43 -25.49 14.15
CA PRO A 249 42.22 -24.28 14.32
C PRO A 249 43.51 -24.42 13.50
N GLU A 250 43.57 -23.71 12.38
CA GLU A 250 44.82 -23.49 11.64
C GLU A 250 45.65 -22.43 12.37
N GLY A 251 46.94 -22.74 12.52
CA GLY A 251 47.86 -22.14 13.47
C GLY A 251 47.94 -20.62 13.46
N ALA A 252 47.69 -20.03 14.63
CA ALA A 252 48.43 -18.85 15.06
C ALA A 252 49.55 -19.34 15.98
N ALA A 253 50.80 -19.12 15.56
CA ALA A 253 51.97 -19.34 16.39
C ALA A 253 51.81 -18.58 17.71
N SER A 254 51.78 -19.32 18.83
CA SER A 254 51.91 -18.78 20.17
C SER A 254 53.07 -19.47 20.86
N SER A 255 54.16 -18.73 21.05
CA SER A 255 55.19 -19.06 22.02
C SER A 255 54.74 -18.54 23.40
N ALA A 256 53.93 -19.34 24.10
CA ALA A 256 53.73 -19.27 25.55
C ALA A 256 53.20 -20.64 26.06
N PRO A 257 53.64 -21.12 27.24
CA PRO A 257 53.34 -22.47 27.71
C PRO A 257 51.86 -22.65 28.10
N PRO A 258 51.33 -23.89 28.04
CA PRO A 258 49.91 -24.15 28.12
C PRO A 258 49.40 -23.99 29.56
N SER A 259 48.52 -23.03 29.78
CA SER A 259 47.60 -23.08 30.91
C SER A 259 46.52 -24.11 30.58
N ALA A 260 46.33 -25.09 31.47
CA ALA A 260 45.29 -26.11 31.34
C ALA A 260 43.91 -25.45 31.24
N GLY A 261 43.38 -25.36 30.02
CA GLY A 261 41.99 -24.95 29.78
C GLY A 261 41.02 -25.99 30.37
N PRO A 262 39.86 -25.57 30.87
CA PRO A 262 38.90 -26.47 31.49
C PRO A 262 38.36 -27.47 30.46
N THR A 263 38.30 -28.74 30.87
CA THR A 263 37.67 -29.87 30.19
C THR A 263 36.32 -29.46 29.60
N PRO A 264 35.95 -29.89 28.36
CA PRO A 264 34.63 -29.59 27.80
C PRO A 264 33.55 -30.21 28.69
N VAL A 265 32.88 -29.37 29.46
CA VAL A 265 31.77 -29.80 30.32
C VAL A 265 30.61 -30.15 29.39
N ALA A 266 30.18 -31.41 29.37
CA ALA A 266 28.97 -31.82 28.68
C ALA A 266 27.78 -31.06 29.29
N ARG A 267 27.22 -30.11 28.55
CA ARG A 267 26.07 -29.30 28.99
C ARG A 267 24.79 -30.01 28.58
N GLU A 268 23.81 -30.08 29.48
CA GLU A 268 22.51 -30.66 29.17
C GLU A 268 21.72 -29.75 28.20
N PRO A 269 21.01 -30.31 27.21
CA PRO A 269 20.06 -29.55 26.39
C PRO A 269 18.92 -28.95 27.23
N HIS A 270 18.58 -27.69 26.98
CA HIS A 270 17.42 -27.01 27.53
C HIS A 270 16.20 -27.26 26.64
N VAL A 271 15.52 -28.38 26.90
CA VAL A 271 14.34 -28.83 26.15
C VAL A 271 13.08 -28.54 26.96
N LEU A 272 12.11 -27.90 26.33
CA LEU A 272 10.75 -27.77 26.88
C LEU A 272 9.96 -29.04 26.55
N PRO A 273 9.12 -29.56 27.46
CA PRO A 273 8.31 -30.75 27.22
C PRO A 273 7.08 -30.41 26.35
N ILE A 274 7.32 -29.97 25.12
CA ILE A 274 6.29 -29.63 24.14
C ILE A 274 6.29 -30.70 23.06
N ASP A 275 5.16 -31.38 22.89
CA ASP A 275 4.97 -32.38 21.84
C ASP A 275 4.50 -31.70 20.55
N PHE A 276 5.46 -31.23 19.75
CA PHE A 276 5.16 -30.58 18.48
C PHE A 276 4.56 -31.54 17.43
N GLU A 277 4.80 -32.85 17.54
CA GLU A 277 4.22 -33.83 16.61
C GLU A 277 2.73 -34.00 16.85
N ALA A 278 2.32 -34.18 18.11
CA ALA A 278 0.91 -34.25 18.48
C ALA A 278 0.17 -32.94 18.13
N LEU A 279 0.79 -31.79 18.41
CA LEU A 279 0.22 -30.48 18.07
C LEU A 279 0.08 -30.26 16.56
N ALA A 280 1.04 -30.74 15.76
CA ALA A 280 0.95 -30.68 14.31
C ALA A 280 -0.18 -31.58 13.76
N ALA A 281 -0.43 -32.72 14.38
CA ALA A 281 -1.48 -33.66 13.98
C ALA A 281 -2.91 -33.14 14.31
N ASP A 282 -3.07 -32.40 15.41
CA ASP A 282 -4.35 -31.84 15.86
C ASP A 282 -4.62 -30.42 15.31
N ALA A 283 -3.70 -29.87 14.52
CA ALA A 283 -3.80 -28.50 14.02
C ALA A 283 -5.01 -28.32 13.07
N PRO A 284 -5.86 -27.29 13.27
CA PRO A 284 -7.08 -27.09 12.48
C PRO A 284 -6.83 -26.56 11.06
N ASN A 285 -5.59 -26.16 10.73
CA ASN A 285 -5.21 -25.71 9.40
C ASN A 285 -3.72 -25.97 9.12
N SER A 286 -3.36 -25.95 7.84
CA SER A 286 -2.01 -26.22 7.34
C SER A 286 -0.96 -25.22 7.84
N ARG A 287 -1.36 -23.99 8.16
CA ARG A 287 -0.45 -22.95 8.68
C ARG A 287 0.03 -23.28 10.09
N LEU A 288 -0.88 -23.66 10.98
CA LEU A 288 -0.53 -24.09 12.34
C LEU A 288 0.23 -25.41 12.32
N GLN A 289 -0.14 -26.35 11.45
CA GLN A 289 0.62 -27.58 11.23
C GLN A 289 2.06 -27.31 10.80
N GLY A 290 2.24 -26.40 9.84
CA GLY A 290 3.56 -25.96 9.37
C GLY A 290 4.38 -25.29 10.47
N ALA A 291 3.76 -24.44 11.29
CA ALA A 291 4.41 -23.80 12.42
C ALA A 291 4.90 -24.82 13.46
N HIS A 292 4.07 -25.77 13.88
CA HIS A 292 4.46 -26.82 14.83
C HIS A 292 5.61 -27.67 14.28
N THR A 293 5.52 -28.06 13.01
CA THR A 293 6.58 -28.81 12.32
C THR A 293 7.91 -28.04 12.32
N TRP A 294 7.86 -26.74 12.02
CA TRP A 294 9.04 -25.88 11.97
C TRP A 294 9.68 -25.67 13.36
N PHE A 295 8.87 -25.47 14.40
CA PHE A 295 9.37 -25.31 15.77
C PHE A 295 10.01 -26.61 16.30
N GLY A 296 9.41 -27.77 15.98
CA GLY A 296 9.92 -29.08 16.40
C GLY A 296 11.28 -29.45 15.81
N GLN A 297 11.66 -28.87 14.67
CA GLN A 297 12.95 -29.10 14.02
C GLN A 297 14.10 -28.28 14.64
N ARG A 298 13.82 -27.33 15.54
CA ARG A 298 14.84 -26.45 16.11
C ARG A 298 15.70 -27.19 17.13
N ALA A 299 17.02 -27.13 16.95
CA ALA A 299 17.96 -27.66 17.93
C ALA A 299 17.86 -26.89 19.26
N PRO A 300 17.79 -27.57 20.41
CA PRO A 300 17.71 -26.92 21.71
C PRO A 300 19.02 -26.17 22.03
N SER A 301 18.90 -25.09 22.79
CA SER A 301 20.07 -24.45 23.41
C SER A 301 20.56 -25.29 24.59
N TYR A 302 21.82 -25.11 25.00
CA TYR A 302 22.40 -25.84 26.13
C TYR A 302 22.35 -25.01 27.41
N ARG A 303 22.16 -25.69 28.54
CA ARG A 303 22.21 -25.07 29.87
C ARG A 303 23.60 -24.50 30.14
N ASN A 304 23.64 -23.37 30.84
CA ASN A 304 24.85 -22.67 31.26
C ASN A 304 24.72 -22.19 32.73
N ASP A 305 25.77 -21.54 33.24
CA ASP A 305 25.83 -21.06 34.62
C ASP A 305 24.77 -19.99 34.97
N HIS A 306 24.04 -19.46 33.97
CA HIS A 306 22.93 -18.52 34.16
C HIS A 306 21.55 -19.19 34.11
N THR A 307 21.48 -20.48 33.76
CA THR A 307 20.22 -21.20 33.67
C THR A 307 19.60 -21.36 35.06
N GLY A 308 18.36 -20.89 35.22
CA GLY A 308 17.64 -20.97 36.50
C GLY A 308 18.11 -19.98 37.57
N ARG A 309 19.05 -19.07 37.28
CA ARG A 309 19.61 -18.11 38.24
C ARG A 309 18.56 -17.27 38.97
N PHE A 310 17.43 -17.01 38.33
CA PHE A 310 16.34 -16.19 38.86
C PHE A 310 15.05 -17.00 39.12
N ALA A 311 15.15 -18.32 39.28
CA ALA A 311 13.99 -19.14 39.64
C ALA A 311 13.40 -18.68 40.98
N GLY A 312 12.09 -18.40 40.99
CA GLY A 312 11.36 -17.92 42.19
C GLY A 312 11.40 -16.41 42.43
N TYR A 313 12.09 -15.63 41.60
CA TYR A 313 12.03 -14.16 41.66
C TYR A 313 10.81 -13.61 40.91
N SER A 314 10.38 -12.40 41.28
CA SER A 314 9.36 -11.67 40.52
C SER A 314 9.97 -11.05 39.26
N LEU A 315 9.27 -11.18 38.12
CA LEU A 315 9.62 -10.49 36.88
C LEU A 315 8.93 -9.12 36.83
N VAL A 316 9.73 -8.05 36.85
CA VAL A 316 9.25 -6.70 36.54
C VAL A 316 9.66 -6.38 35.10
N LEU A 317 8.68 -6.33 34.20
CA LEU A 317 8.89 -5.93 32.81
C LEU A 317 8.54 -4.45 32.64
N ALA A 318 9.49 -3.64 32.21
CA ALA A 318 9.28 -2.25 31.85
C ALA A 318 9.44 -2.08 30.34
N THR A 319 8.37 -1.68 29.66
CA THR A 319 8.39 -1.37 28.23
C THR A 319 8.71 0.11 28.03
N ALA A 320 9.87 0.42 27.45
CA ALA A 320 10.25 1.78 27.08
C ALA A 320 9.86 2.04 25.62
N GLU A 321 8.65 2.56 25.41
CA GLU A 321 8.14 2.86 24.06
C GLU A 321 8.97 3.96 23.38
N GLY A 322 9.35 3.74 22.12
CA GLY A 322 10.20 4.67 21.35
C GLY A 322 11.66 4.74 21.80
N TYR A 323 12.08 3.90 22.75
CA TYR A 323 13.47 3.85 23.19
C TYR A 323 14.39 3.29 22.10
N SER A 324 15.46 4.02 21.81
CA SER A 324 16.54 3.59 20.93
C SER A 324 17.83 3.50 21.73
N HIS A 325 18.67 2.51 21.42
CA HIS A 325 20.00 2.40 22.01
C HIS A 325 20.89 3.63 21.75
N HIS A 326 20.56 4.46 20.75
CA HIS A 326 21.23 5.75 20.48
C HIS A 326 20.82 6.88 21.43
N ALA A 327 19.73 6.73 22.18
CA ALA A 327 19.33 7.68 23.21
C ALA A 327 20.11 7.46 24.53
N ILE A 328 20.97 6.45 24.59
CA ILE A 328 21.85 6.17 25.72
C ILE A 328 23.10 7.02 25.56
N ASP A 329 23.31 7.95 26.51
CA ASP A 329 24.58 8.63 26.65
C ASP A 329 25.66 7.58 27.05
N PRO A 330 26.78 7.47 26.31
CA PRO A 330 27.89 6.60 26.71
C PRO A 330 28.48 6.99 28.08
N GLU A 331 28.30 8.23 28.54
CA GLU A 331 28.62 8.64 29.90
C GLU A 331 27.37 8.63 30.80
N PRO A 332 27.31 7.78 31.84
CA PRO A 332 26.21 7.80 32.78
C PRO A 332 26.18 9.13 33.56
N THR A 333 25.19 9.97 33.30
CA THR A 333 24.98 11.29 33.92
C THR A 333 24.80 11.24 35.45
N TRP A 334 24.63 10.05 36.03
CA TRP A 334 24.45 9.84 37.47
C TRP A 334 25.76 9.67 38.26
N ALA A 335 26.93 9.65 37.60
CA ALA A 335 28.23 9.40 38.24
C ALA A 335 29.03 10.67 38.57
N THR A 336 28.41 11.85 38.67
CA THR A 336 29.07 13.06 39.18
C THR A 336 28.68 13.26 40.65
N PRO A 337 29.52 12.86 41.63
CA PRO A 337 29.31 13.33 43.00
C PRO A 337 29.55 14.84 42.98
N THR A 338 28.48 15.62 43.17
CA THR A 338 28.60 17.04 43.53
C THR A 338 29.33 17.10 44.87
N ARG A 339 30.67 17.22 44.80
CA ARG A 339 31.51 17.52 45.96
C ARG A 339 31.14 18.93 46.37
N GLY A 340 30.30 19.04 47.40
CA GLY A 340 30.14 20.28 48.13
C GLY A 340 31.51 20.65 48.71
N SER A 341 32.17 21.64 48.12
CA SER A 341 33.24 22.38 48.79
C SER A 341 32.57 23.38 49.72
N ALA A 342 32.27 22.91 50.92
CA ALA A 342 32.17 23.78 52.07
C ALA A 342 33.57 24.37 52.38
N THR A 343 33.55 25.63 52.81
CA THR A 343 34.58 26.39 53.54
C THR A 343 35.79 26.95 52.78
N GLY A 344 35.95 28.27 52.95
CA GLY A 344 37.07 29.10 52.52
C GLY A 344 36.63 30.54 52.31
#